data_AF-A0A6I1NSQ7-F1
#
_entry.id   AF-A0A6I1NSQ7-F1
#
_cell.length_a   1.000
_cell.length_b   1.000
_cell.length_c   1.000
_cell.angle_alpha   90.00
_cell.angle_beta   90.00
_cell.angle_gamma   90.00
#
_symmetry.space_group_name_H-M   'P 1'
#
loop_
_entity.id
_entity.type
_entity.pdbx_description
1 polymer ?
#
loop_
_entity_poly.entity_id
_entity_poly.type
_entity_poly.pdbx_seq_one_letter_code
_entity_poly.pdbx_strand_id
1 'polypeptide(L)'
;IASSPLLGRYDKPIDRESAYEVLLGRKELAPQDQQPPGKTVAEEPSLADRAGEFLGTAAGQALKSAMRQAANQLGRQLVRGLMGSLLGGSKRR
;
A
#
# COMPACT_ATOMS: atom_id res chain seq x y z
N ILE A 1 -28.96 13.88 31.19
CA ILE A 1 -28.05 12.87 30.60
C ILE A 1 -28.27 12.74 29.09
N ALA A 2 -29.51 12.62 28.59
CA ALA A 2 -29.81 12.52 27.15
C ALA A 2 -29.38 13.73 26.28
N SER A 3 -29.12 14.90 26.86
CA SER A 3 -28.65 16.10 26.16
C SER A 3 -27.12 16.26 26.12
N SER A 4 -26.36 15.26 26.60
CA SER A 4 -24.90 15.35 26.63
C SER A 4 -24.31 15.23 25.23
N PRO A 5 -23.37 16.11 24.81
CA PRO A 5 -22.68 16.00 23.53
C PRO A 5 -21.74 14.79 23.44
N LEU A 6 -21.50 14.11 24.57
CA LEU A 6 -20.67 12.90 24.66
C LEU A 6 -21.49 11.60 24.53
N LEU A 7 -22.82 11.69 24.58
CA LEU A 7 -23.70 10.53 24.37
C LEU A 7 -23.41 9.92 22.99
N GLY A 8 -23.20 8.60 22.90
CA GLY A 8 -22.85 7.93 21.64
C GLY A 8 -21.35 7.91 21.30
N ARG A 9 -20.52 8.81 21.87
CA ARG A 9 -19.11 8.94 21.45
C ARG A 9 -18.20 7.86 22.03
N TYR A 10 -18.51 7.34 23.21
CA TYR A 10 -17.66 6.41 23.95
C TYR A 10 -18.39 5.13 24.37
N ASP A 11 -19.55 4.86 23.80
CA ASP A 11 -20.38 3.70 24.18
C ASP A 11 -19.83 2.38 23.63
N LYS A 12 -18.77 2.43 22.82
CA LYS A 12 -18.10 1.24 22.28
C LYS A 12 -16.98 0.80 23.23
N PRO A 13 -17.18 -0.28 24.01
CA PRO A 13 -16.06 -0.86 24.75
C PRO A 13 -15.04 -1.41 23.74
N ILE A 14 -13.77 -1.09 23.97
CA ILE A 14 -12.63 -1.66 23.22
C ILE A 14 -11.86 -2.52 24.20
N ASP A 15 -11.58 -3.76 23.81
CA ASP A 15 -10.80 -4.69 24.62
C ASP A 15 -9.31 -4.32 24.61
N ARG A 16 -8.59 -4.71 25.66
CA ARG A 16 -7.15 -4.46 25.82
C ARG A 16 -6.33 -5.63 25.31
N GLU A 17 -6.59 -6.06 24.07
CA GLU A 17 -5.72 -7.04 23.43
C GLU A 17 -4.32 -6.43 23.24
N SER A 18 -3.30 -7.08 23.80
CA SER A 18 -1.93 -6.63 23.61
C SER A 18 -1.47 -6.92 22.18
N ALA A 19 -0.60 -6.07 21.62
CA ALA A 19 -0.03 -6.31 20.29
C ALA A 19 0.67 -7.68 20.21
N TYR A 20 1.22 -8.17 21.32
CA TYR A 20 1.83 -9.48 21.44
C TYR A 20 0.81 -10.62 21.26
N GLU A 21 -0.36 -10.54 21.90
CA GLU A 21 -1.43 -11.55 21.79
C GLU A 21 -2.01 -11.61 20.38
N VAL A 22 -2.25 -10.45 19.75
CA VAL A 22 -2.71 -10.39 18.35
C VAL A 22 -1.70 -11.04 17.41
N LEU A 23 -0.40 -10.82 17.64
CA LEU A 23 0.67 -11.43 16.85
C LEU A 23 0.81 -12.93 17.14
N LEU A 24 0.58 -13.37 18.36
CA LEU A 24 0.62 -14.78 18.73
C LEU A 24 -0.52 -15.57 18.08
N GLY A 25 -1.76 -15.07 18.16
CA GLY A 25 -2.91 -15.70 17.49
C GLY A 25 -2.74 -15.79 15.97
N ARG A 26 -2.14 -14.77 15.34
CA ARG A 26 -1.79 -14.82 13.90
C ARG A 26 -0.75 -15.89 13.57
N LYS A 27 0.22 -16.15 14.47
CA LYS A 27 1.21 -17.23 14.31
C LYS A 27 0.58 -18.60 14.47
N GLU A 28 -0.44 -18.73 15.32
CA GLU A 28 -1.16 -19.99 15.53
C GLU A 28 -2.17 -20.31 14.40
N LEU A 29 -2.75 -19.27 13.79
CA LEU A 29 -3.69 -19.38 12.67
C LEU A 29 -3.00 -19.48 11.29
N ALA A 30 -1.74 -19.06 11.18
CA ALA A 30 -0.94 -19.29 9.98
C ALA A 30 -0.46 -20.75 9.96
N PRO A 31 -0.57 -21.48 8.83
CA PRO A 31 0.24 -22.68 8.65
C PRO A 31 1.71 -22.30 8.90
N GLN A 32 2.46 -23.14 9.60
CA GLN A 32 3.89 -22.94 9.88
C GLN A 32 4.77 -23.07 8.61
N ASP A 33 4.39 -22.42 7.51
CA ASP A 33 5.20 -22.29 6.31
C ASP A 33 5.88 -20.93 6.29
N GLN A 34 6.75 -20.71 7.27
CA GLN A 34 7.89 -19.82 7.13
C GLN A 34 9.15 -20.51 7.66
N GLN A 35 9.52 -21.62 7.03
CA GLN A 35 10.93 -21.81 6.71
C GLN A 35 11.26 -20.92 5.50
N PRO A 36 12.47 -20.37 5.38
CA PRO A 36 12.98 -19.95 4.09
C PRO A 36 13.65 -21.16 3.43
N PRO A 37 13.02 -21.88 2.48
CA PRO A 37 13.77 -22.76 1.62
C PRO A 37 14.06 -21.99 0.34
N GLY A 38 15.34 -21.66 0.16
CA GLY A 38 15.85 -21.68 -1.19
C GLY A 38 15.64 -23.10 -1.74
N LYS A 39 14.99 -23.14 -2.91
CA LYS A 39 15.04 -24.18 -3.96
C LYS A 39 13.90 -25.22 -4.01
N THR A 40 13.32 -25.22 -5.23
CA THR A 40 12.70 -26.31 -5.99
C THR A 40 11.34 -26.82 -5.53
N VAL A 41 10.32 -26.00 -5.79
CA VAL A 41 9.14 -26.53 -6.49
C VAL A 41 9.36 -26.17 -7.96
N ALA A 42 9.06 -27.09 -8.88
CA ALA A 42 8.93 -26.74 -10.30
C ALA A 42 7.72 -25.82 -10.43
N GLU A 43 7.91 -24.55 -10.10
CA GLU A 43 6.92 -23.50 -10.11
C GLU A 43 7.07 -22.85 -11.47
N GLU A 44 6.04 -22.99 -12.33
CA GLU A 44 6.00 -22.21 -13.55
C GLU A 44 6.22 -20.75 -13.18
N PRO A 45 7.17 -20.04 -13.84
CA PRO A 45 7.54 -18.72 -13.40
C PRO A 45 6.28 -17.87 -13.37
N SER A 46 5.97 -17.35 -12.17
CA SER A 46 4.78 -16.53 -11.96
C SER A 46 4.81 -15.37 -12.94
N LEU A 47 3.65 -14.88 -13.34
CA LEU A 47 3.58 -13.71 -14.22
C LEU A 47 4.36 -12.51 -13.64
N ALA A 48 4.42 -12.40 -12.31
CA ALA A 48 5.22 -11.40 -11.62
C ALA A 48 6.73 -11.62 -11.81
N ASP A 49 7.20 -12.87 -11.77
CA ASP A 49 8.61 -13.21 -11.93
C ASP A 49 9.06 -12.97 -13.38
N ARG A 50 8.24 -13.38 -14.36
CA ARG A 50 8.51 -13.11 -15.79
C ARG A 50 8.54 -11.61 -16.08
N ALA A 51 7.63 -10.84 -15.48
CA ALA A 51 7.62 -9.39 -15.61
C ALA A 51 8.85 -8.75 -14.95
N GLY A 52 9.26 -9.25 -13.78
CA GLY A 52 10.47 -8.83 -13.08
C GLY A 52 11.73 -9.08 -13.90
N GLU A 53 11.85 -10.27 -14.48
CA GLU A 53 12.97 -10.66 -15.34
C GLU A 53 12.99 -9.83 -16.64
N PHE A 54 11.84 -9.64 -17.29
CA PHE A 54 11.73 -8.75 -18.46
C PHE A 54 12.18 -7.32 -18.14
N LEU A 55 11.72 -6.75 -17.02
CA LEU A 55 12.14 -5.43 -16.54
C LEU A 55 13.63 -5.38 -16.18
N GLY A 56 14.24 -6.51 -15.85
CA GLY A 56 15.67 -6.68 -15.60
C GLY A 56 16.54 -6.60 -16.86
N THR A 57 15.99 -6.92 -18.05
CA THR A 57 16.71 -6.85 -19.32
C THR A 57 17.05 -5.41 -19.73
N ALA A 58 18.04 -5.22 -20.61
CA ALA A 58 18.40 -3.89 -21.12
C ALA A 58 17.21 -3.15 -21.77
N ALA A 59 16.37 -3.88 -22.50
CA ALA A 59 15.14 -3.34 -23.09
C ALA A 59 14.11 -2.96 -22.01
N GLY A 60 13.92 -3.81 -20.99
CA GLY A 60 13.03 -3.53 -19.86
C GLY A 60 13.49 -2.35 -19.02
N GLN A 61 14.79 -2.19 -18.80
CA GLN A 61 15.35 -1.05 -18.07
C GLN A 61 15.19 0.27 -18.85
N ALA A 62 15.35 0.24 -20.18
CA ALA A 62 15.10 1.39 -21.04
C ALA A 62 13.61 1.78 -21.05
N LEU A 63 12.71 0.81 -21.11
CA LEU A 63 11.26 1.06 -21.00
C LEU A 63 10.89 1.59 -19.61
N LYS A 64 11.45 1.00 -18.54
CA LYS A 64 11.22 1.41 -17.15
C LYS A 64 11.67 2.84 -16.91
N SER A 65 12.82 3.25 -17.45
CA SER A 65 13.33 4.61 -17.30
C SER A 65 12.46 5.62 -18.07
N ALA A 66 12.11 5.33 -19.32
CA ALA A 66 11.22 6.16 -20.12
C ALA A 66 9.83 6.32 -19.46
N MET A 67 9.24 5.21 -19.01
CA MET A 67 7.96 5.21 -18.30
C MET A 67 8.04 6.01 -17.00
N ARG A 68 9.12 5.86 -16.22
CA ARG A 68 9.32 6.62 -14.98
C ARG A 68 9.43 8.12 -15.25
N GLN A 69 10.09 8.52 -16.33
CA GLN A 69 10.16 9.94 -16.72
C GLN A 69 8.79 10.48 -17.11
N ALA A 70 8.02 9.76 -17.93
CA ALA A 70 6.66 10.13 -18.30
C ALA A 70 5.73 10.21 -17.07
N ALA A 71 5.78 9.22 -16.19
CA ALA A 71 4.99 9.16 -14.97
C ALA A 71 5.29 10.32 -14.02
N ASN A 72 6.56 10.72 -13.88
CA ASN A 72 6.93 11.86 -13.05
C ASN A 72 6.44 13.20 -13.63
N GLN A 73 6.46 13.34 -14.95
CA GLN A 73 5.96 14.55 -15.60
C GLN A 73 4.45 14.68 -15.48
N LEU A 74 3.72 13.60 -15.79
CA LEU A 74 2.26 13.55 -15.65
C LEU A 74 1.85 13.68 -14.18
N GLY A 75 2.53 12.97 -13.27
CA GLY A 75 2.24 12.98 -11.84
C GLY A 75 2.34 14.38 -11.23
N ARG A 76 3.39 15.15 -11.56
CA ARG A 76 3.54 16.53 -11.06
C ARG A 76 2.49 17.48 -11.63
N GLN A 77 2.09 17.29 -12.90
CA GLN A 77 1.01 18.08 -13.50
C GLN A 77 -0.34 17.76 -12.86
N LEU A 78 -0.63 16.49 -12.61
CA LEU A 78 -1.84 16.05 -11.91
C LEU A 78 -1.87 16.61 -10.49
N VAL A 79 -0.78 16.45 -9.73
CA VAL A 79 -0.68 16.98 -8.36
C VAL A 79 -0.83 18.50 -8.35
N ARG A 80 -0.21 19.23 -9.27
CA ARG A 80 -0.36 20.70 -9.34
C ARG A 80 -1.76 21.13 -9.78
N GLY A 81 -2.40 20.40 -10.70
CA GLY A 81 -3.78 20.66 -11.10
C GLY A 81 -4.76 20.41 -9.96
N LEU A 82 -4.57 19.32 -9.22
CA LEU A 82 -5.39 18.93 -8.08
C LEU A 82 -5.17 19.90 -6.90
N MET A 83 -3.92 20.23 -6.58
CA MET A 83 -3.57 21.21 -5.54
C MET A 83 -3.97 22.63 -5.94
N GLY A 84 -3.85 23.03 -7.21
CA GLY A 84 -4.33 24.32 -7.69
C GLY A 84 -5.85 24.45 -7.62
N SER A 85 -6.57 23.35 -7.88
CA SER A 85 -8.03 23.28 -7.76
C SER A 85 -8.48 23.33 -6.29
N LEU A 86 -7.83 22.57 -5.41
CA LEU A 86 -8.20 22.47 -4.00
C LEU A 86 -7.71 23.64 -3.14
N LEU A 87 -6.50 24.15 -3.40
CA LEU A 87 -5.86 25.19 -2.58
C LEU A 87 -5.95 26.60 -3.21
N GLY A 88 -6.20 26.70 -4.52
CA GLY A 88 -6.27 27.97 -5.26
C GLY A 88 -7.65 28.63 -5.28
N GLY A 89 -8.67 28.02 -4.67
CA GLY A 89 -10.05 28.53 -4.62
C GLY A 89 -10.25 29.82 -3.81
N SER A 90 -9.22 30.34 -3.12
CA SER A 90 -9.38 31.50 -2.21
C SER A 90 -8.86 32.85 -2.73
N LYS A 91 -8.35 32.95 -3.97
CA LYS A 91 -7.95 34.25 -4.55
C LYS A 91 -9.07 34.93 -5.36
N ARG A 92 -10.28 34.92 -4.80
CA ARG A 92 -11.33 35.89 -5.07
C ARG A 92 -11.96 36.32 -3.75
N ARG A 93 -11.31 37.26 -3.08
CA ARG A 93 -11.87 38.49 -2.53
C ARG A 93 -10.73 39.31 -1.94
#